data_AF-A0A1F9BZS6-F1
#
_entry.id   AF-A0A1F9BZS6-F1
#
_cell.length_a   1.000
_cell.length_b   1.000
_cell.length_c   1.000
_cell.angle_alpha   90.00
_cell.angle_beta   90.00
_cell.angle_gamma   90.00
#
_symmetry.space_group_name_H-M   'P 1'
#
loop_
_entity.id
_entity.type
_entity.pdbx_description
1 polymer ?
#
loop_
_entity_poly.entity_id
_entity_poly.type
_entity_poly.pdbx_seq_one_letter_code
_entity_poly.pdbx_strand_id
1 'polypeptide(L)'
;MKTAISIPDEIFEKVDKFSREHRYSRSKVFAMAVKEFLEKLKSKELLDALNEAYSEPESPDETTVREKSKRYYRKKIAKGRE
;
A
#
# COMPACT_ATOMS: atom_id res chain seq x y z
N MET A 1 12.46 10.90 -19.19
CA MET A 1 12.00 12.30 -19.19
C MET A 1 12.79 13.07 -18.13
N LYS A 2 13.22 14.31 -18.41
CA LYS A 2 13.91 15.18 -17.45
C LYS A 2 13.02 16.39 -17.16
N THR A 3 12.83 16.70 -15.90
CA THR A 3 12.06 17.86 -15.45
C THR A 3 12.80 18.50 -14.28
N ALA A 4 12.79 19.83 -14.21
CA ALA A 4 13.20 20.55 -13.02
C ALA A 4 12.00 20.63 -12.06
N ILE A 5 12.25 20.44 -10.77
CA ILE A 5 11.24 20.57 -9.71
C ILE A 5 11.83 21.42 -8.59
N SER A 6 11.01 22.30 -8.00
CA SER A 6 11.35 23.00 -6.77
C SER A 6 10.94 22.13 -5.60
N ILE A 7 11.85 21.93 -4.64
CA ILE A 7 11.61 21.19 -3.40
C ILE A 7 12.21 21.96 -2.22
N PRO A 8 11.69 21.80 -1.00
CA PRO A 8 12.31 22.36 0.20
C PRO A 8 13.74 21.84 0.39
N ASP A 9 14.64 22.71 0.83
CA ASP A 9 16.06 22.40 1.05
C ASP A 9 16.24 21.21 2.01
N GLU A 10 15.45 21.17 3.09
CA GLU A 10 15.48 20.07 4.07
C GLU A 10 15.22 18.69 3.44
N ILE A 11 14.34 18.63 2.43
CA ILE A 11 14.04 17.38 1.73
C ILE A 11 15.20 17.04 0.79
N PHE A 12 15.71 18.04 0.06
CA PHE A 12 16.85 17.85 -0.84
C PHE A 12 18.07 17.31 -0.10
N GLU A 13 18.43 17.90 1.05
CA GLU A 13 19.58 17.47 1.85
C GLU A 13 19.44 16.02 2.32
N LYS A 14 18.27 15.63 2.81
CA LYS A 14 17.99 14.25 3.24
C LYS A 14 18.10 13.27 2.08
N VAL A 15 17.56 13.62 0.91
CA VAL A 15 17.64 12.78 -0.29
C VAL A 15 19.07 12.70 -0.82
N ASP A 16 19.83 13.80 -0.83
CA ASP A 16 21.22 13.82 -1.29
C ASP A 16 22.12 12.96 -0.40
N LYS A 17 21.95 13.07 0.93
CA LYS A 17 22.64 12.21 1.91
C LYS A 17 22.33 10.73 1.66
N PHE A 18 21.06 10.35 1.60
CA PHE A 18 20.64 8.97 1.34
C PHE A 18 21.18 8.45 0.01
N SER A 19 21.12 9.28 -1.04
CA SER A 19 21.62 8.96 -2.37
C SER A 19 23.11 8.61 -2.35
N ARG A 20 23.93 9.40 -1.64
CA ARG A 20 25.37 9.17 -1.51
C ARG A 20 25.66 7.90 -0.72
N GLU A 21 25.00 7.70 0.41
CA GLU A 21 25.18 6.52 1.28
C GLU A 21 24.87 5.22 0.53
N HIS A 22 23.83 5.22 -0.31
CA HIS A 22 23.35 4.02 -1.03
C HIS A 22 23.84 3.93 -2.48
N ARG A 23 24.71 4.85 -2.91
CA ARG A 23 25.22 4.97 -4.30
C ARG A 23 24.11 5.02 -5.35
N TYR A 24 23.02 5.72 -5.05
CA TYR A 24 21.93 5.97 -5.98
C TYR A 24 22.01 7.39 -6.54
N SER A 25 21.49 7.58 -7.75
CA SER A 25 21.23 8.94 -8.22
C SER A 25 20.04 9.52 -7.44
N ARG A 26 20.07 10.83 -7.18
CA ARG A 26 18.94 11.57 -6.60
C ARG A 26 17.63 11.28 -7.35
N SER A 27 17.68 11.28 -8.69
CA SER A 27 16.51 10.95 -9.53
C SER A 27 15.96 9.55 -9.30
N LYS A 28 16.82 8.56 -9.01
CA LYS A 28 16.39 7.19 -8.69
C LYS A 28 15.66 7.16 -7.35
N VAL A 29 16.15 7.88 -6.34
CA VAL A 29 15.48 7.98 -5.03
C VAL A 29 14.09 8.58 -5.17
N PHE A 30 13.96 9.69 -5.90
CA PHE A 30 12.64 10.29 -6.19
C PHE A 30 11.72 9.34 -6.96
N ALA A 31 12.23 8.66 -7.99
CA ALA A 31 11.42 7.70 -8.75
C ALA A 31 10.91 6.54 -7.89
N MET A 32 11.74 6.02 -6.98
CA MET A 32 11.33 4.97 -6.03
C MET A 32 10.24 5.49 -5.08
N ALA A 33 10.44 6.67 -4.49
CA ALA A 33 9.48 7.27 -3.57
C ALA A 33 8.13 7.55 -4.24
N VAL A 34 8.14 8.10 -5.45
CA VAL A 34 6.91 8.36 -6.22
C VAL A 34 6.20 7.06 -6.58
N LYS A 35 6.95 6.02 -7.00
CA LYS A 35 6.36 4.71 -7.29
C LYS A 35 5.66 4.15 -6.05
N GLU A 36 6.32 4.17 -4.90
CA GLU A 36 5.74 3.67 -3.64
C GLU A 36 4.51 4.49 -3.23
N PHE A 37 4.56 5.82 -3.37
CA PHE A 37 3.43 6.69 -3.09
C PHE A 37 2.21 6.36 -3.96
N LEU A 38 2.42 6.17 -5.26
CA LEU A 38 1.34 5.85 -6.20
C LEU A 38 0.75 4.46 -5.92
N GLU A 39 1.57 3.46 -5.58
CA GLU A 39 1.06 2.14 -5.21
C GLU A 39 0.24 2.19 -3.91
N LYS A 40 0.65 2.98 -2.92
CA LYS A 40 -0.16 3.21 -1.71
C LYS A 40 -1.49 3.89 -2.04
N LEU A 41 -1.49 4.85 -2.96
CA LEU A 41 -2.71 5.52 -3.39
C LEU A 41 -3.68 4.56 -4.07
N LYS A 42 -3.20 3.74 -5.01
CA LYS A 42 -4.00 2.68 -5.65
C LYS A 42 -4.60 1.70 -4.65
N SER A 43 -3.80 1.28 -3.66
CA SER A 43 -4.29 0.38 -2.61
C SER A 43 -5.39 1.04 -1.77
N LYS A 44 -5.31 2.34 -1.53
CA LYS A 44 -6.34 3.10 -0.82
C LYS A 44 -7.61 3.22 -1.67
N GLU A 45 -7.48 3.59 -2.93
CA GLU A 45 -8.61 3.68 -3.86
C GLU A 45 -9.35 2.34 -3.99
N LEU A 46 -8.61 1.23 -4.04
CA LEU A 46 -9.21 -0.11 -4.05
C LEU A 46 -9.98 -0.40 -2.75
N LEU A 47 -9.41 -0.04 -1.60
CA LEU A 47 -10.09 -0.22 -0.30
C LEU A 47 -11.36 0.65 -0.23
N ASP A 48 -11.29 1.89 -0.66
CA ASP A 48 -12.42 2.82 -0.68
C ASP A 48 -13.54 2.28 -1.60
N ALA A 49 -13.19 1.76 -2.78
CA ALA A 49 -14.14 1.14 -3.69
C ALA A 49 -14.79 -0.13 -3.12
N LEU A 50 -14.04 -0.94 -2.36
CA LEU A 50 -14.59 -2.10 -1.66
C LEU A 50 -15.56 -1.66 -0.55
N ASN A 51 -15.19 -0.66 0.25
CA ASN A 51 -16.05 -0.15 1.31
C ASN A 51 -17.37 0.41 0.74
N GLU A 52 -17.30 1.10 -0.40
CA GLU A 52 -18.48 1.60 -1.10
C GLU A 52 -19.38 0.46 -1.59
N ALA A 53 -18.78 -0.55 -2.24
CA ALA A 53 -19.52 -1.71 -2.77
C ALA A 53 -20.21 -2.54 -1.67
N TYR A 54 -19.64 -2.57 -0.46
CA TYR A 54 -20.18 -3.28 0.71
C TYR A 54 -20.73 -2.30 1.77
N SER A 55 -21.16 -1.11 1.36
CA SER A 55 -21.71 -0.10 2.28
C SER A 55 -23.09 -0.51 2.83
N GLU A 56 -23.83 -1.32 2.09
CA GLU A 56 -25.13 -1.84 2.50
C GLU A 56 -25.00 -2.99 3.53
N PRO A 57 -25.99 -3.13 4.44
CA PRO A 57 -25.98 -4.22 5.41
C PRO A 57 -25.98 -5.59 4.72
N GLU A 58 -25.13 -6.50 5.21
CA GLU A 58 -25.09 -7.87 4.70
C GLU A 58 -26.44 -8.59 4.85
N SER A 59 -26.80 -9.35 3.83
CA SER A 59 -27.91 -10.30 3.91
C SER A 59 -27.59 -11.46 4.88
N PRO A 60 -28.62 -12.18 5.37
CA PRO A 60 -28.43 -13.36 6.22
C PRO A 60 -27.59 -14.46 5.56
N ASP A 61 -27.71 -14.63 4.24
CA ASP A 61 -26.95 -15.61 3.48
C ASP A 61 -25.46 -15.24 3.38
N GLU A 62 -25.15 -13.97 3.09
CA GLU A 62 -23.78 -13.45 3.09
C GLU A 62 -23.11 -13.58 4.45
N THR A 63 -23.85 -13.29 5.52
CA THR A 63 -23.38 -13.47 6.90
C THR A 63 -23.02 -14.93 7.16
N THR A 64 -23.87 -15.86 6.72
CA THR A 64 -23.65 -17.30 6.88
C THR A 64 -22.40 -17.76 6.13
N VAL A 65 -22.21 -17.30 4.90
CA VAL A 65 -21.00 -17.59 4.09
C VAL A 65 -19.75 -17.04 4.77
N ARG A 66 -19.79 -15.78 5.22
CA ARG A 66 -18.66 -15.12 5.88
C ARG A 66 -18.23 -15.85 7.15
N GLU A 67 -19.16 -16.29 7.99
CA GLU A 67 -18.86 -17.05 9.21
C GLU A 67 -18.26 -18.43 8.93
N LYS A 68 -18.74 -19.13 7.89
CA LYS A 68 -18.12 -20.39 7.43
C LYS A 68 -16.69 -20.16 6.93
N SER A 69 -16.48 -19.12 6.11
CA SER A 69 -15.16 -18.74 5.60
C SER A 69 -14.18 -18.40 6.73
N LYS A 70 -14.57 -17.56 7.69
CA LYS A 70 -13.74 -17.23 8.87
C LYS A 70 -13.31 -18.48 9.63
N ARG A 71 -14.23 -19.42 9.84
CA ARG A 71 -13.96 -20.69 10.54
C ARG A 71 -12.97 -21.57 9.76
N TYR A 72 -13.10 -21.64 8.44
CA TYR A 72 -12.17 -22.37 7.58
C TYR A 72 -10.76 -21.80 7.65
N TYR A 73 -10.60 -20.49 7.42
CA TYR A 73 -9.28 -19.84 7.42
C TYR A 73 -8.63 -19.85 8.80
N ARG A 74 -9.40 -19.70 9.89
CA ARG A 74 -8.88 -19.83 11.27
C ARG A 74 -8.22 -21.20 11.50
N LYS A 75 -8.88 -22.28 11.08
CA LYS A 75 -8.32 -23.65 11.20
C LYS A 75 -7.07 -23.83 10.32
N LYS A 76 -7.07 -23.26 9.11
CA LYS A 76 -5.94 -23.35 8.17
C LYS A 76 -4.70 -22.60 8.67
N ILE A 77 -4.87 -21.40 9.21
CA ILE A 77 -3.76 -20.60 9.77
C ILE A 77 -3.19 -21.26 11.02
N ALA A 78 -4.04 -21.86 11.88
CA ALA A 78 -3.58 -22.58 13.06
C ALA A 78 -2.74 -23.81 12.70
N LYS A 79 -3.13 -24.56 11.65
CA LYS A 79 -2.37 -25.72 11.16
C LYS A 79 -1.09 -25.36 10.37
N GLY A 80 -1.02 -24.19 9.76
CA GLY A 80 0.15 -23.76 8.97
C GLY A 80 1.26 -23.08 9.80
N ARG A 81 1.15 -23.10 11.13
CA ARG A 81 2.14 -22.57 12.08
C ARG A 81 2.93 -23.67 12.81
N GLU A 82 2.71 -24.94 12.46
CA GLU A 82 3.56 -26.09 12.80
C GLU A 82 4.55 -26.36 11.66
#